data_AF-A0AA96MJL6-F1
#
_entry.id   AF-A0AA96MJL6-F1
#
_cell.length_a   1.000
_cell.length_b   1.000
_cell.length_c   1.000
_cell.angle_alpha   90.00
_cell.angle_beta   90.00
_cell.angle_gamma   90.00
#
_symmetry.space_group_name_H-M   'P 1'
#
loop_
_entity.id
_entity.type
_entity.pdbx_description
1 polymer ?
#
loop_
_entity_poly.entity_id
_entity_poly.type
_entity_poly.pdbx_seq_one_letter_code
_entity_poly.pdbx_strand_id
1 'polypeptide(L)'
;MKLLISRFIAILILVIPGLLAMKGFLMMKDELFSYFAMHGDDSAVPDFAWLHFGGGLLLFLAGMSFLGGWILTRDRKKNYVGPRFKEKQQAQQPPATEAEALP
;
A
#
# COMPACT_ATOMS: atom_id res chain seq x y z
N MET A 1 -26.58 4.12 10.51
CA MET A 1 -25.52 5.14 10.77
C MET A 1 -24.18 4.55 11.24
N LYS A 2 -24.15 3.51 12.09
CA LYS A 2 -22.89 2.86 12.56
C LYS A 2 -21.91 2.45 11.45
N LEU A 3 -22.40 2.00 10.30
CA LEU A 3 -21.55 1.63 9.14
C LEU A 3 -20.84 2.83 8.48
N LEU A 4 -21.46 4.02 8.47
CA LEU A 4 -20.85 5.23 7.92
C LEU A 4 -19.70 5.70 8.83
N ILE A 5 -19.93 5.69 10.14
CA ILE A 5 -18.92 6.05 11.15
C ILE A 5 -17.74 5.07 11.09
N SER A 6 -18.00 3.77 11.00
CA SER A 6 -16.94 2.76 10.85
C SER A 6 -16.12 2.92 9.56
N ARG A 7 -16.77 3.26 8.44
CA ARG A 7 -16.09 3.55 7.17
C ARG A 7 -15.23 4.81 7.25
N PHE A 8 -15.73 5.86 7.90
CA PHE A 8 -15.01 7.12 8.09
C PHE A 8 -13.76 6.93 8.96
N ILE A 9 -13.88 6.21 10.08
CA ILE A 9 -12.75 5.86 10.95
C ILE A 9 -11.70 5.03 10.18
N ALA A 10 -12.15 4.07 9.37
CA ALA A 10 -11.23 3.26 8.55
C ALA A 10 -10.42 4.11 7.55
N ILE A 11 -11.01 5.18 7.00
CA ILE A 11 -10.32 6.11 6.10
C ILE A 11 -9.34 6.97 6.91
N LEU A 12 -9.73 7.48 8.08
CA LEU A 12 -8.83 8.24 8.95
C LEU A 12 -7.58 7.45 9.36
N ILE A 13 -7.73 6.16 9.67
CA ILE A 13 -6.59 5.28 9.97
C ILE A 13 -5.67 5.11 8.74
N LEU A 14 -6.25 5.09 7.54
CA LEU A 14 -5.52 4.99 6.26
C LEU A 14 -4.80 6.28 5.86
N VAL A 15 -5.25 7.44 6.35
CA VAL A 15 -4.62 8.73 6.07
C VAL A 15 -3.25 8.84 6.72
N ILE A 16 -3.07 8.33 7.93
CA ILE A 16 -1.80 8.38 8.68
C ILE A 16 -0.61 7.81 7.88
N PRO A 17 -0.66 6.56 7.37
CA PRO A 17 0.41 6.00 6.55
C PRO A 17 0.55 6.71 5.20
N GLY A 18 -0.54 7.29 4.66
CA GLY A 18 -0.48 8.14 3.47
C GLY A 18 0.33 9.43 3.70
N LEU A 19 0.13 10.09 4.85
CA LEU A 19 0.91 11.27 5.24
C LEU A 19 2.37 10.92 5.50
N LEU A 20 2.66 9.76 6.09
CA LEU A 20 4.03 9.27 6.24
C LEU A 20 4.72 9.07 4.89
N ALA A 21 4.00 8.47 3.92
CA ALA A 21 4.52 8.32 2.56
C ALA A 21 4.80 9.68 1.92
N MET A 22 3.84 10.62 2.01
CA MET A 22 4.02 11.97 1.49
C MET A 22 5.25 12.66 2.11
N LYS A 23 5.42 12.58 3.44
CA LYS A 23 6.56 13.15 4.14
C LYS A 23 7.89 12.53 3.67
N GLY A 24 7.93 11.21 3.50
CA GLY A 24 9.10 10.52 2.96
C GLY A 24 9.47 10.98 1.54
N PHE A 25 8.46 11.18 0.69
CA PHE A 25 8.66 11.73 -0.65
C PHE A 25 9.17 13.18 -0.63
N LEU A 26 8.66 14.03 0.26
CA LEU A 26 9.18 15.39 0.45
C LEU A 26 10.65 15.37 0.87
N MET A 27 11.04 14.52 1.82
CA MET A 27 12.45 14.38 2.20
C MET A 27 13.33 13.99 1.02
N MET A 28 12.88 13.04 0.18
CA MET A 28 13.63 12.66 -1.02
C MET A 28 13.75 13.80 -2.03
N LYS A 29 12.66 14.56 -2.27
CA LYS A 29 12.70 15.68 -3.22
C LYS A 29 13.65 16.76 -2.74
N ASP A 30 13.61 17.08 -1.45
CA ASP A 30 14.39 18.19 -0.87
C ASP A 30 15.89 17.91 -0.99
N GLU A 31 16.31 16.66 -0.76
CA GLU A 31 17.70 16.23 -0.95
C GLU A 31 18.14 16.25 -2.41
N LEU A 32 17.26 15.80 -3.33
CA LEU A 32 17.54 15.87 -4.77
C LEU A 32 17.68 17.34 -5.23
N PHE A 33 16.78 18.22 -4.81
CA PHE A 33 16.86 19.64 -5.15
C PHE A 33 18.09 20.31 -4.55
N SER A 34 18.44 20.00 -3.29
CA SER A 34 19.64 20.52 -2.65
C SER A 34 20.90 20.10 -3.42
N TYR A 35 20.99 18.82 -3.79
CA TYR A 35 22.13 18.29 -4.54
C TYR A 35 22.28 18.91 -5.94
N PHE A 36 21.17 19.06 -6.67
CA PHE A 36 21.18 19.68 -8.00
C PHE A 36 21.42 21.19 -7.94
N ALA A 37 20.95 21.88 -6.89
CA ALA A 37 21.18 23.31 -6.71
C ALA A 37 22.64 23.62 -6.34
N MET A 38 23.30 22.75 -5.56
CA MET A 38 24.70 22.89 -5.18
C MET A 38 25.69 22.51 -6.29
N HIS A 39 25.23 21.82 -7.35
CA HIS A 39 26.06 21.37 -8.46
C HIS A 39 26.68 22.51 -9.31
N GLY A 40 26.33 23.77 -9.08
CA GLY A 40 26.84 24.94 -9.79
C GLY A 40 27.79 25.84 -8.99
N ASP A 41 28.10 25.49 -7.73
CA ASP A 41 28.97 26.27 -6.84
C ASP A 41 30.26 25.49 -6.53
N ASP A 42 31.36 25.85 -7.19
CA ASP A 42 32.69 25.23 -7.02
C ASP A 42 33.31 25.45 -5.62
N SER A 43 32.64 26.21 -4.74
CA SER A 43 33.12 26.52 -3.38
C SER A 43 32.58 25.60 -2.28
N ALA A 44 31.53 24.82 -2.56
CA ALA A 44 30.89 23.93 -1.59
C ALA A 44 31.12 22.46 -1.99
N VAL A 45 31.64 21.64 -1.07
CA VAL A 45 31.71 20.19 -1.27
C VAL A 45 30.26 19.66 -1.24
N PRO A 46 29.72 19.12 -2.36
CA PRO A 46 28.33 18.67 -2.39
C PRO A 46 28.21 17.34 -1.65
N ASP A 47 27.98 17.40 -0.34
CA ASP A 47 27.64 16.23 0.46
C ASP A 47 26.17 15.87 0.24
N PHE A 48 25.93 14.82 -0.54
CA PHE A 48 24.60 14.24 -0.66
C PHE A 48 24.20 13.62 0.69
N ALA A 49 23.10 14.07 1.31
CA ALA A 49 22.68 13.54 2.59
C ALA A 49 22.00 12.17 2.42
N TRP A 50 22.79 11.15 2.11
CA TRP A 50 22.39 9.75 1.91
C TRP A 50 21.52 9.21 3.04
N LEU A 51 21.77 9.63 4.29
CA LEU A 51 21.00 9.22 5.46
C LEU A 51 19.60 9.84 5.48
N HIS A 52 19.47 11.10 5.07
CA HIS A 52 18.18 11.79 4.99
C HIS A 52 17.37 11.28 3.80
N PHE A 53 18.01 11.11 2.63
CA PHE A 53 17.40 10.52 1.44
C PHE A 53 16.98 9.06 1.68
N GLY A 54 17.86 8.24 2.26
CA GLY A 54 17.59 6.85 2.61
C GLY A 54 16.48 6.73 3.67
N GLY A 55 16.47 7.62 4.66
CA GLY A 55 15.39 7.72 5.64
C GLY A 55 14.05 8.06 4.99
N GLY A 56 14.04 9.03 4.06
CA GLY A 56 12.86 9.40 3.27
C GLY A 56 12.35 8.25 2.41
N LEU A 57 13.25 7.52 1.74
CA LEU A 57 12.93 6.35 0.92
C LEU A 57 12.31 5.22 1.76
N LEU A 58 12.88 4.92 2.93
CA LEU A 58 12.33 3.91 3.84
C LEU A 58 10.94 4.31 4.35
N LEU A 59 10.74 5.57 4.73
CA LEU A 59 9.43 6.09 5.16
C LEU A 59 8.39 6.03 4.03
N PHE A 60 8.81 6.37 2.81
CA PHE A 60 7.96 6.29 1.62
C PHE A 60 7.55 4.85 1.32
N LEU A 61 8.52 3.93 1.24
CA LEU A 61 8.27 2.51 0.99
C LEU A 61 7.44 1.87 2.10
N ALA A 62 7.69 2.22 3.37
CA ALA A 62 6.90 1.73 4.49
C ALA A 62 5.44 2.20 4.40
N GLY A 63 5.20 3.48 4.11
CA GLY A 63 3.84 4.01 3.94
C GLY A 63 3.12 3.40 2.73
N MET A 64 3.84 3.24 1.61
CA MET A 64 3.28 2.72 0.36
C MET A 64 3.01 1.21 0.41
N SER A 65 3.91 0.44 1.02
CA SER A 65 3.70 -1.00 1.26
C SER A 65 2.58 -1.25 2.26
N PHE A 66 2.43 -0.42 3.29
CA PHE A 66 1.30 -0.48 4.20
C PHE A 66 -0.03 -0.22 3.47
N LEU A 67 -0.10 0.85 2.67
CA LEU A 67 -1.28 1.17 1.87
C LEU A 67 -1.63 0.02 0.90
N GLY A 68 -0.65 -0.49 0.16
CA GLY A 68 -0.82 -1.58 -0.79
C GLY A 68 -1.22 -2.90 -0.13
N GLY A 69 -0.60 -3.25 0.99
CA GLY A 69 -0.93 -4.44 1.76
C GLY A 69 -2.36 -4.39 2.33
N TRP A 70 -2.75 -3.22 2.86
CA TRP A 70 -4.10 -2.99 3.37
C TRP A 70 -5.14 -3.04 2.25
N ILE A 71 -4.87 -2.45 1.08
CA ILE A 71 -5.82 -2.44 -0.03
C ILE A 71 -6.06 -3.86 -0.56
N LEU A 72 -5.00 -4.67 -0.69
CA LEU A 72 -5.10 -6.08 -1.11
C LEU A 72 -5.92 -6.93 -0.12
N THR A 73 -5.67 -6.80 1.18
CA THR A 73 -6.44 -7.55 2.19
C THR A 73 -7.89 -7.06 2.30
N ARG A 74 -8.13 -5.76 2.11
CA ARG A 74 -9.49 -5.20 2.11
C ARG A 74 -10.28 -5.63 0.87
N ASP A 75 -9.63 -5.70 -0.29
CA ASP A 75 -10.27 -6.08 -1.55
C ASP A 75 -10.60 -7.59 -1.61
N ARG A 76 -9.71 -8.45 -1.09
CA ARG A 76 -9.98 -9.89 -0.94
C ARG A 76 -11.25 -10.20 -0.14
N LYS A 77 -11.57 -9.40 0.88
CA LYS A 77 -12.80 -9.58 1.70
C LYS A 77 -14.09 -9.15 0.99
N LYS A 78 -13.98 -8.37 -0.10
CA LYS A 78 -15.13 -7.84 -0.85
C LYS A 78 -15.44 -8.63 -2.13
N ASN A 79 -14.69 -9.69 -2.42
CA ASN A 79 -14.92 -10.59 -3.57
C ASN A 79 -14.92 -9.86 -4.93
N TYR A 80 -14.15 -8.76 -5.05
CA TYR A 80 -13.86 -8.06 -6.33
C TYR A 80 -12.67 -8.69 -7.08
N VAL A 81 -12.26 -9.90 -6.69
CA VAL A 81 -11.28 -10.66 -7.45
C VAL A 81 -11.91 -11.13 -8.76
N GLY A 82 -11.25 -10.85 -9.88
CA GLY A 82 -11.72 -11.26 -11.20
C GLY A 82 -11.99 -12.77 -11.30
N PRO A 83 -12.82 -13.22 -12.25
CA PRO A 83 -13.32 -14.60 -12.35
C PRO A 83 -12.25 -15.71 -12.27
N ARG A 84 -11.00 -15.39 -12.64
CA ARG A 84 -9.84 -16.29 -12.55
C ARG A 84 -9.43 -16.71 -11.13
N PHE A 85 -9.92 -16.05 -10.09
CA PHE A 85 -9.70 -16.42 -8.68
C PHE A 85 -10.88 -17.18 -8.05
N LYS A 86 -12.01 -17.34 -8.75
CA LYS A 86 -13.19 -18.05 -8.24
C LYS A 86 -13.11 -19.58 -8.40
N GLU A 87 -12.38 -20.06 -9.42
CA GLU A 87 -12.36 -21.49 -9.78
C GLU A 87 -11.82 -22.43 -8.70
N LYS A 88 -11.00 -21.97 -7.75
CA LYS A 88 -10.45 -22.86 -6.71
C LYS A 88 -11.40 -23.19 -5.56
N GLN A 89 -12.51 -22.47 -5.39
CA GLN A 89 -13.47 -22.77 -4.31
C GLN A 89 -14.58 -23.75 -4.73
N GLN A 90 -14.89 -23.84 -6.03
CA GLN A 90 -15.93 -24.75 -6.52
C GLN A 90 -15.48 -26.21 -6.60
N ALA A 91 -14.17 -26.46 -6.71
CA ALA A 91 -13.61 -27.82 -6.77
C ALA A 91 -13.61 -28.57 -5.41
N GLN A 92 -14.13 -27.96 -4.34
CA GLN A 92 -14.06 -28.51 -2.98
C GLN A 92 -15.44 -28.78 -2.35
N GLN A 93 -16.51 -28.70 -3.12
CA GLN A 93 -17.80 -29.30 -2.76
C GLN A 93 -17.85 -30.73 -3.34
N PRO A 94 -17.83 -31.79 -2.51
CA PRO A 94 -18.11 -33.14 -2.96
C PRO A 94 -19.55 -33.19 -3.52
N PRO A 95 -19.80 -33.95 -4.60
CA PRO A 95 -21.09 -33.96 -5.28
C PRO A 95 -22.17 -34.51 -4.35
N ALA A 96 -23.15 -33.68 -4.01
CA ALA A 96 -24.33 -34.05 -3.25
C ALA A 96 -25.36 -34.80 -4.13
N THR A 97 -24.91 -35.71 -5.00
CA THR A 97 -25.77 -36.34 -6.01
C THR A 97 -25.87 -37.86 -5.88
N GLU A 98 -25.15 -38.49 -4.96
CA GLU A 98 -25.19 -39.97 -4.81
C GLU A 98 -26.15 -40.49 -3.72
N ALA A 99 -26.84 -39.62 -2.97
CA ALA A 99 -27.68 -40.06 -1.84
C ALA A 99 -29.19 -40.13 -2.11
N GLU A 100 -29.69 -39.67 -3.26
CA GLU A 100 -31.14 -39.48 -3.48
C GLU A 100 -31.71 -40.16 -4.73
N ALA A 101 -30.99 -41.10 -5.35
CA ALA A 101 -31.49 -41.80 -6.52
C ALA A 101 -31.11 -43.29 -6.51
N LEU A 102 -31.61 -44.03 -5.52
CA LEU A 102 -31.86 -45.46 -5.67
C LEU A 102 -33.36 -45.71 -5.40
N PRO A 103 -34.10 -46.32 -6.35
CA PRO A 103 -35.53 -46.62 -6.24
C PRO A 103 -35.83 -47.74 -5.23
#